data_AF-A0A832DQR6-F1
#
_entry.id   AF-A0A832DQR6-F1
#
_cell.length_a   1.000
_cell.length_b   1.000
_cell.length_c   1.000
_cell.angle_alpha   90.00
_cell.angle_beta   90.00
_cell.angle_gamma   90.00
#
_symmetry.space_group_name_H-M   'P 1'
#
loop_
_entity.id
_entity.type
_entity.pdbx_description
1 polymer ?
#
loop_
_entity_poly.entity_id
_entity_poly.type
_entity_poly.pdbx_seq_one_letter_code
_entity_poly.pdbx_strand_id
1 'polypeptide(L)'
;MNTIKIRENISLLITYRYHQIKSFVNSAQGLEYHYNNFLSHLKELAIKKTLEDDTMLDHEVTAYLNRLGQLSFFLVSQKLMQYCPKIKELLLFRNKNTAHRSIDTPRKEDTLHEQIWQSGALMRRIFSGKVNPGNPLEEEMLEFLTPQRYNSNKAFISYQIISGKIHADFTPQKDHPIIIKEINEVYKRLFH
;
A
#
# COMPACT_ATOMS: atom_id res chain seq x y z
N MET A 1 13.35 -49.34 8.08
CA MET A 1 12.18 -48.62 7.50
C MET A 1 11.85 -47.27 8.16
N ASN A 2 12.18 -47.03 9.44
CA ASN A 2 11.87 -45.74 10.10
C ASN A 2 12.82 -44.57 9.79
N THR A 3 14.11 -44.83 9.53
CA THR A 3 15.11 -43.78 9.28
C THR A 3 14.92 -43.05 7.95
N ILE A 4 14.39 -43.73 6.93
CA ILE A 4 14.10 -43.12 5.61
C ILE A 4 12.93 -42.13 5.73
N LYS A 5 11.83 -42.53 6.39
CA LYS A 5 10.67 -41.65 6.65
C LYS A 5 11.04 -40.41 7.47
N ILE A 6 11.94 -40.54 8.45
CA ILE A 6 12.41 -39.39 9.25
C ILE A 6 13.18 -38.39 8.37
N ARG A 7 14.07 -38.87 7.49
CA ARG A 7 14.83 -38.00 6.57
C ARG A 7 13.94 -37.28 5.57
N GLU A 8 12.96 -37.98 5.00
CA GLU A 8 11.97 -37.40 4.08
C GLU A 8 11.16 -36.30 4.77
N ASN A 9 10.68 -36.55 5.99
CA ASN A 9 9.94 -35.56 6.77
C ASN A 9 10.79 -34.32 7.13
N ILE A 10 12.07 -34.51 7.47
CA ILE A 10 12.99 -33.40 7.74
C ILE A 10 13.24 -32.58 6.46
N SER A 11 13.47 -33.25 5.33
CA SER A 11 13.68 -32.59 4.03
C SER A 11 12.45 -31.77 3.60
N LEU A 12 11.25 -32.32 3.77
CA LEU A 12 10.00 -31.62 3.50
C LEU A 12 9.82 -30.40 4.40
N LEU A 13 10.13 -30.53 5.69
CA LEU A 13 10.04 -29.43 6.65
C LEU A 13 11.02 -28.29 6.32
N ILE A 14 12.26 -28.62 5.96
CA ILE A 14 13.27 -27.64 5.54
C ILE A 14 12.83 -26.92 4.27
N THR A 15 12.36 -27.67 3.28
CA THR A 15 11.87 -27.12 2.00
C THR A 15 10.70 -26.18 2.22
N TYR A 16 9.72 -26.60 3.04
CA TYR A 16 8.55 -25.80 3.37
C TYR A 16 8.92 -24.48 4.06
N ARG A 17 9.80 -24.52 5.07
CA ARG A 17 10.28 -23.32 5.75
C ARG A 17 11.06 -22.40 4.82
N TYR A 18 11.90 -22.96 3.95
CA TYR A 18 12.63 -22.17 2.95
C TYR A 18 11.68 -21.39 2.04
N HIS A 19 10.62 -22.03 1.52
CA HIS A 19 9.64 -21.35 0.67
C HIS A 19 8.88 -20.24 1.40
N GLN A 20 8.52 -20.47 2.67
CA GLN A 20 7.90 -19.47 3.53
C GLN A 20 8.79 -18.23 3.71
N ILE A 21 10.05 -18.44 4.09
CA ILE A 21 11.05 -17.39 4.28
C ILE A 21 11.27 -16.61 2.98
N LYS A 22 11.46 -17.33 1.86
CA LYS A 22 11.64 -16.72 0.55
C LYS A 22 10.43 -15.88 0.13
N SER A 23 9.21 -16.36 0.40
CA SER A 23 7.98 -15.62 0.11
C SER A 23 7.88 -14.33 0.92
N PHE A 24 8.24 -14.38 2.21
CA PHE A 24 8.30 -13.20 3.07
C PHE A 24 9.32 -12.17 2.55
N VAL A 25 10.56 -12.59 2.30
CA VAL A 25 11.64 -11.72 1.81
C VAL A 25 11.28 -11.09 0.47
N ASN A 26 10.79 -11.87 -0.49
CA ASN A 26 10.38 -11.35 -1.80
C ASN A 26 9.26 -10.32 -1.69
N SER A 27 8.31 -10.52 -0.77
CA SER A 27 7.21 -9.56 -0.56
C SER A 27 7.73 -8.25 0.04
N ALA A 28 8.63 -8.33 1.04
CA ALA A 28 9.25 -7.17 1.66
C ALA A 28 10.14 -6.39 0.68
N GLN A 29 10.96 -7.06 -0.11
CA GLN A 29 11.77 -6.43 -1.16
C GLN A 29 10.89 -5.77 -2.24
N GLY A 30 9.78 -6.41 -2.61
CA GLY A 30 8.81 -5.82 -3.53
C GLY A 30 8.19 -4.53 -2.99
N LEU A 31 7.92 -4.45 -1.68
CA LEU A 31 7.42 -3.20 -1.06
C LEU A 31 8.43 -2.08 -1.18
N GLU A 32 9.70 -2.35 -0.85
CA GLU A 32 10.77 -1.37 -0.93
C GLU A 32 11.00 -0.90 -2.37
N TYR A 33 10.98 -1.84 -3.32
CA TYR A 33 11.09 -1.53 -4.76
C TYR A 33 10.01 -0.55 -5.23
N HIS A 34 8.73 -0.87 -5.00
CA HIS A 34 7.62 -0.02 -5.45
C HIS A 34 7.58 1.33 -4.71
N TYR A 35 7.97 1.36 -3.45
CA TYR A 35 8.10 2.63 -2.71
C TYR A 35 9.22 3.52 -3.28
N ASN A 36 10.37 2.95 -3.62
CA ASN A 36 11.47 3.70 -4.21
C ASN A 36 11.12 4.26 -5.59
N ASN A 37 10.45 3.47 -6.44
CA ASN A 37 9.93 3.94 -7.72
C ASN A 37 8.90 5.06 -7.54
N PHE A 38 7.96 4.91 -6.61
CA PHE A 38 7.01 5.95 -6.25
C PHE A 38 7.71 7.26 -5.88
N LEU A 39 8.75 7.21 -5.03
CA LEU A 39 9.53 8.40 -4.68
C LEU A 39 10.28 8.99 -5.89
N SER A 40 10.75 8.16 -6.82
CA SER A 40 11.40 8.61 -8.05
C SER A 40 10.43 9.40 -8.92
N HIS A 41 9.26 8.83 -9.21
CA HIS A 41 8.23 9.49 -10.01
C HIS A 41 7.70 10.76 -9.34
N LEU A 42 7.59 10.77 -8.01
CA LEU A 42 7.20 11.97 -7.27
C LEU A 42 8.20 13.12 -7.46
N LYS A 43 9.50 12.81 -7.46
CA LYS A 43 10.56 13.80 -7.73
C LYS A 43 10.51 14.28 -9.18
N GLU A 44 10.25 13.41 -10.13
CA GLU A 44 10.12 13.78 -11.54
C GLU A 44 8.95 14.74 -11.78
N LEU A 45 7.79 14.46 -11.19
CA LEU A 45 6.62 15.34 -11.27
C LEU A 45 6.90 16.71 -10.65
N ALA A 46 7.64 16.73 -9.53
CA ALA A 46 8.08 17.98 -8.91
C ALA A 46 8.91 18.86 -9.85
N ILE A 47 9.81 18.23 -10.62
CA ILE A 47 10.70 18.91 -11.56
C ILE A 47 9.92 19.41 -12.77
N LYS A 48 9.04 18.57 -13.33
CA LYS A 48 8.22 18.90 -14.50
C LYS A 48 7.18 19.98 -14.20
N LYS A 49 6.76 20.13 -12.93
CA LYS A 49 5.70 21.05 -12.48
C LYS A 49 4.36 20.81 -13.19
N THR A 50 4.12 19.59 -13.66
CA THR A 50 2.84 19.18 -14.26
C THR A 50 2.41 17.86 -13.64
N LEU A 51 1.09 17.67 -13.53
CA LEU A 51 0.46 16.43 -13.05
C LEU A 51 -0.20 15.65 -14.21
N GLU A 52 0.06 16.04 -15.46
CA GLU A 52 -0.71 15.56 -16.62
C GLU A 52 -0.49 14.06 -16.95
N ASP A 53 0.50 13.41 -16.34
CA ASP A 53 0.69 11.96 -16.44
C ASP A 53 1.19 11.37 -15.12
N ASP A 54 0.28 11.34 -14.13
CA ASP A 54 0.55 10.83 -12.79
C ASP A 54 0.14 9.36 -12.60
N THR A 55 -0.17 8.69 -13.72
CA THR A 55 -0.57 7.27 -13.81
C THR A 55 0.47 6.33 -13.19
N MET A 56 1.75 6.70 -13.31
CA MET A 56 2.87 5.93 -12.74
C MET A 56 2.85 5.92 -11.21
N LEU A 57 2.41 7.00 -10.55
CA LEU A 57 2.31 7.01 -9.09
C LEU A 57 1.20 6.07 -8.60
N ASP A 58 0.05 6.04 -9.26
CA ASP A 58 -1.03 5.10 -8.92
C ASP A 58 -0.66 3.67 -9.24
N HIS A 59 0.08 3.46 -10.33
CA HIS A 59 0.63 2.15 -10.67
C HIS A 59 1.53 1.62 -9.54
N GLU A 60 2.49 2.43 -9.10
CA GLU A 60 3.41 2.04 -8.03
C GLU A 60 2.70 1.84 -6.68
N VAL A 61 1.73 2.70 -6.34
CA VAL A 61 0.94 2.54 -5.12
C VAL A 61 0.06 1.30 -5.16
N THR A 62 -0.54 1.00 -6.31
CA THR A 62 -1.33 -0.23 -6.49
C THR A 62 -0.43 -1.46 -6.36
N ALA A 63 0.75 -1.43 -6.97
CA ALA A 63 1.73 -2.51 -6.87
C ALA A 63 2.24 -2.69 -5.43
N TYR A 64 2.48 -1.59 -4.71
CA TYR A 64 2.83 -1.58 -3.29
C TYR A 64 1.74 -2.24 -2.43
N LEU A 65 0.48 -1.81 -2.59
CA LEU A 65 -0.66 -2.39 -1.88
C LEU A 65 -0.85 -3.88 -2.19
N ASN A 66 -0.57 -4.30 -3.44
CA ASN A 66 -0.60 -5.72 -3.80
C ASN A 66 0.45 -6.54 -3.07
N ARG A 67 1.68 -6.01 -2.90
CA ARG A 67 2.72 -6.65 -2.08
C ARG A 67 2.36 -6.70 -0.60
N LEU A 68 1.71 -5.66 -0.07
CA LEU A 68 1.15 -5.68 1.29
C LEU A 68 0.12 -6.79 1.46
N GLY A 69 -0.76 -6.97 0.46
CA GLY A 69 -1.72 -8.07 0.43
C GLY A 69 -1.04 -9.45 0.51
N GLN A 70 -0.03 -9.69 -0.34
CA GLN A 70 0.74 -10.94 -0.32
C GLN A 70 1.41 -11.19 1.04
N LEU A 71 2.07 -10.16 1.57
CA LEU A 71 2.70 -10.23 2.88
C LEU A 71 1.68 -10.54 3.98
N SER A 72 0.49 -9.94 3.94
CA SER A 72 -0.54 -10.18 4.95
C SER A 72 -1.05 -11.62 4.98
N PHE A 73 -1.21 -12.28 3.83
CA PHE A 73 -1.57 -13.68 3.77
C PHE A 73 -0.50 -14.56 4.43
N PHE A 74 0.77 -14.26 4.18
CA PHE A 74 1.87 -14.89 4.88
C PHE A 74 1.78 -14.67 6.40
N LEU A 75 1.63 -13.41 6.85
CA LEU A 75 1.55 -13.06 8.27
C LEU A 75 0.38 -13.77 8.99
N VAL A 76 -0.78 -13.87 8.34
CA VAL A 76 -1.93 -14.61 8.87
C VAL A 76 -1.61 -16.09 8.99
N SER A 77 -0.99 -16.70 7.97
CA SER A 77 -0.61 -18.12 8.00
C SER A 77 0.36 -18.46 9.15
N GLN A 78 1.21 -17.50 9.51
CA GLN A 78 2.17 -17.63 10.62
C GLN A 78 1.62 -17.16 11.97
N LYS A 79 0.37 -16.67 12.04
CA LYS A 79 -0.22 -16.04 13.23
C LYS A 79 0.59 -14.85 13.76
N LEU A 80 1.22 -14.10 12.86
CA LEU A 80 2.08 -12.94 13.17
C LEU A 80 1.41 -11.58 12.90
N MET A 81 0.18 -11.57 12.38
CA MET A 81 -0.52 -10.34 11.99
C MET A 81 -0.71 -9.33 13.14
N GLN A 82 -0.74 -9.80 14.39
CA GLN A 82 -0.81 -8.95 15.58
C GLN A 82 0.38 -7.98 15.74
N TYR A 83 1.51 -8.27 15.09
CA TYR A 83 2.70 -7.42 15.09
C TYR A 83 2.71 -6.38 13.97
N CYS A 84 1.68 -6.37 13.12
CA CYS A 84 1.62 -5.51 11.93
C CYS A 84 0.30 -4.71 11.85
N PRO A 85 -0.02 -3.87 12.84
CA PRO A 85 -1.26 -3.12 12.87
C PRO A 85 -1.42 -2.18 11.66
N LYS A 86 -0.36 -1.51 11.20
CA LYS A 86 -0.43 -0.63 10.02
C LYS A 86 -0.66 -1.44 8.74
N ILE A 87 0.02 -2.58 8.56
CA ILE A 87 -0.28 -3.47 7.42
C ILE A 87 -1.76 -3.87 7.44
N LYS A 88 -2.31 -4.25 8.61
CA LYS A 88 -3.72 -4.63 8.76
C LYS A 88 -4.67 -3.50 8.38
N GLU A 89 -4.40 -2.28 8.80
CA GLU A 89 -5.15 -1.08 8.44
C GLU A 89 -5.18 -0.86 6.92
N LEU A 90 -4.02 -0.97 6.27
CA LEU A 90 -3.87 -0.73 4.83
C LEU A 90 -4.44 -1.86 3.95
N LEU A 91 -4.81 -3.00 4.52
CA LEU A 91 -5.54 -4.03 3.78
C LEU A 91 -6.89 -3.54 3.26
N LEU A 92 -7.50 -2.54 3.91
CA LEU A 92 -8.71 -1.92 3.40
C LEU A 92 -8.47 -1.32 2.01
N PHE A 93 -7.37 -0.58 1.82
CA PHE A 93 -6.98 -0.01 0.53
C PHE A 93 -6.71 -1.08 -0.51
N ARG A 94 -5.93 -2.11 -0.16
CA ARG A 94 -5.66 -3.24 -1.05
C ARG A 94 -6.97 -3.91 -1.48
N ASN A 95 -7.82 -4.27 -0.51
CA ASN A 95 -9.04 -5.03 -0.79
C ASN A 95 -9.99 -4.22 -1.67
N LYS A 96 -10.12 -2.93 -1.39
CA LYS A 96 -10.89 -2.01 -2.21
C LYS A 96 -10.32 -1.94 -3.64
N ASN A 97 -9.02 -1.68 -3.82
CA ASN A 97 -8.40 -1.64 -5.15
C ASN A 97 -8.51 -2.96 -5.93
N THR A 98 -8.41 -4.11 -5.26
CA THR A 98 -8.60 -5.40 -5.94
C THR A 98 -10.06 -5.72 -6.23
N ALA A 99 -10.99 -5.19 -5.44
CA ALA A 99 -12.42 -5.29 -5.74
C ALA A 99 -12.76 -4.55 -7.04
N HIS A 100 -11.95 -3.59 -7.48
CA HIS A 100 -12.19 -2.87 -8.75
C HIS A 100 -12.02 -3.75 -9.99
N ARG A 101 -11.38 -4.92 -9.88
CA ARG A 101 -11.41 -5.91 -10.97
C ARG A 101 -12.81 -6.49 -11.21
N SER A 102 -13.80 -6.19 -10.36
CA SER A 102 -15.21 -6.43 -10.65
C SER A 102 -15.90 -5.27 -11.39
N ILE A 103 -15.27 -4.11 -11.60
CA ILE A 103 -15.81 -3.00 -12.40
C ILE A 103 -15.60 -3.25 -13.90
N ASP A 104 -14.51 -3.92 -14.27
CA ASP A 104 -14.32 -4.38 -15.65
C ASP A 104 -15.42 -5.38 -16.08
N THR A 105 -16.21 -5.88 -15.12
CA THR A 105 -17.41 -6.68 -15.36
C THR A 105 -18.47 -6.31 -14.31
N PRO A 106 -19.04 -5.08 -14.37
CA PRO A 106 -20.00 -4.61 -13.38
C PRO A 106 -21.16 -5.60 -13.36
N ARG A 107 -21.62 -5.98 -12.17
CA ARG A 107 -22.81 -6.83 -12.10
C ARG A 107 -24.00 -5.98 -12.56
N LYS A 108 -24.97 -6.61 -13.23
CA LYS A 108 -26.19 -5.92 -13.69
C LYS A 108 -26.98 -5.25 -12.54
N GLU A 109 -26.69 -5.62 -11.31
CA GLU A 109 -27.31 -5.15 -10.08
C GLU A 109 -26.53 -4.02 -9.37
N ASP A 110 -25.32 -3.67 -9.82
CA ASP A 110 -24.53 -2.61 -9.20
C ASP A 110 -25.10 -1.23 -9.54
N THR A 111 -25.42 -0.42 -8.53
CA THR A 111 -25.92 0.95 -8.70
C THR A 111 -24.84 1.90 -9.22
N LEU A 112 -25.21 3.01 -9.87
CA LEU A 112 -24.25 4.03 -10.34
C LEU A 112 -23.38 4.58 -9.18
N HIS A 113 -23.96 4.75 -8.00
CA HIS A 113 -23.23 5.14 -6.80
C HIS A 113 -22.18 4.11 -6.41
N GLU A 114 -22.50 2.81 -6.48
CA GLU A 114 -21.53 1.75 -6.22
C GLU A 114 -20.43 1.70 -7.28
N GLN A 115 -20.75 1.96 -8.55
CA GLN A 115 -19.75 2.04 -9.61
C GLN A 115 -18.81 3.24 -9.44
N ILE A 116 -19.32 4.43 -9.05
CA ILE A 116 -18.52 5.62 -8.73
C ILE A 116 -17.70 5.42 -7.45
N TRP A 117 -18.30 4.79 -6.44
CA TRP A 117 -17.63 4.39 -5.21
C TRP A 117 -16.51 3.38 -5.48
N GLN A 118 -16.77 2.46 -6.40
CA GLN A 118 -15.79 1.51 -6.90
C GLN A 118 -14.82 2.17 -7.88
N SER A 119 -15.05 3.31 -8.51
CA SER A 119 -14.00 3.95 -9.32
C SER A 119 -13.06 4.84 -8.48
N GLY A 120 -13.53 5.33 -7.31
CA GLY A 120 -12.84 6.35 -6.50
C GLY A 120 -11.89 5.88 -5.38
N ALA A 121 -11.47 4.61 -5.31
CA ALA A 121 -10.75 4.09 -4.13
C ALA A 121 -9.33 4.62 -3.89
N LEU A 122 -8.77 5.33 -4.86
CA LEU A 122 -7.53 6.07 -4.71
C LEU A 122 -7.81 7.52 -5.06
N MET A 123 -8.74 8.16 -4.35
CA MET A 123 -8.82 9.61 -4.37
C MET A 123 -7.51 10.15 -3.77
N ARG A 124 -6.64 10.57 -4.68
CA ARG A 124 -5.35 11.13 -4.35
C ARG A 124 -5.55 12.55 -3.84
N ARG A 125 -5.06 12.83 -2.64
CA ARG A 125 -4.92 14.17 -2.07
C ARG A 125 -3.45 14.49 -1.94
N ILE A 126 -3.04 15.59 -2.55
CA ILE A 126 -1.66 16.09 -2.45
C ILE A 126 -1.68 17.17 -1.37
N PHE A 127 -0.99 16.93 -0.27
CA PHE A 127 -0.85 17.88 0.83
C PHE A 127 0.50 18.61 0.71
N SER A 128 0.52 19.94 0.72
CA SER A 128 1.76 20.72 0.83
C SER A 128 1.78 21.49 2.16
N GLY A 129 2.81 21.29 2.98
CA GLY A 129 3.00 22.05 4.23
C GLY A 129 2.36 21.47 5.50
N LYS A 130 2.46 22.20 6.61
CA LYS A 130 1.86 21.84 7.91
C LYS A 130 0.36 22.15 7.84
N VAL A 131 -0.48 21.12 7.92
CA VAL A 131 -1.93 21.27 8.00
C VAL A 131 -2.29 21.92 9.34
N ASN A 132 -2.81 23.15 9.31
CA ASN A 132 -3.53 23.71 10.45
C ASN A 132 -4.97 23.16 10.38
N PRO A 133 -5.46 22.47 11.42
CA PRO A 133 -6.81 21.92 11.41
C PRO A 133 -7.81 23.07 11.50
N GLY A 134 -8.35 23.51 10.36
CA GLY A 134 -9.40 24.55 10.34
C GLY A 134 -9.65 25.31 9.04
N ASN A 135 -8.82 25.18 7.99
CA ASN A 135 -9.02 25.94 6.76
C ASN A 135 -9.92 25.21 5.74
N PRO A 136 -10.83 25.94 5.04
CA PRO A 136 -11.76 25.35 4.08
C PRO A 136 -11.06 24.94 2.76
N LEU A 137 -11.49 23.80 2.24
CA LEU A 137 -10.92 23.03 1.12
C LEU A 137 -10.74 23.81 -0.20
N GLU A 138 -11.50 24.88 -0.45
CA GLU A 138 -11.61 25.52 -1.78
C GLU A 138 -10.46 26.47 -2.12
N GLU A 139 -10.00 27.29 -1.16
CA GLU A 139 -8.87 28.21 -1.39
C GLU A 139 -7.54 27.45 -1.54
N GLU A 140 -7.37 26.33 -0.83
CA GLU A 140 -6.19 25.47 -0.93
C GLU A 140 -6.11 24.73 -2.27
N MET A 141 -7.26 24.36 -2.87
CA MET A 141 -7.32 23.77 -4.21
C MET A 141 -6.93 24.78 -5.32
N LEU A 142 -7.27 26.06 -5.15
CA LEU A 142 -6.92 27.13 -6.10
C LEU A 142 -5.43 27.52 -6.01
N GLU A 143 -4.87 27.60 -4.80
CA GLU A 143 -3.42 27.84 -4.61
C GLU A 143 -2.57 26.65 -5.12
N PHE A 144 -3.15 25.45 -5.15
CA PHE A 144 -2.52 24.22 -5.64
C PHE A 144 -2.43 24.14 -7.18
N LEU A 145 -3.41 24.65 -7.91
CA LEU A 145 -3.37 24.72 -9.38
C LEU A 145 -2.37 25.77 -9.90
N THR A 146 -1.82 26.62 -9.04
CA THR A 146 -0.74 27.54 -9.39
C THR A 146 0.62 26.84 -9.37
N PRO A 147 1.30 26.66 -10.53
CA PRO A 147 2.55 25.88 -10.66
C PRO A 147 3.78 26.43 -9.91
N GLN A 148 3.63 27.53 -9.17
CA GLN A 148 4.76 28.33 -8.67
C GLN A 148 5.25 27.93 -7.26
N ARG A 149 4.54 27.06 -6.52
CA ARG A 149 4.87 26.76 -5.11
C ARG A 149 4.99 25.28 -4.73
N TYR A 150 5.22 24.37 -5.68
CA TYR A 150 5.49 22.97 -5.33
C TYR A 150 6.87 22.82 -4.67
N ASN A 151 6.90 22.74 -3.33
CA ASN A 151 8.10 22.32 -2.59
C ASN A 151 8.03 20.82 -2.34
N SER A 152 8.66 20.04 -3.22
CA SER A 152 8.70 18.57 -3.17
C SER A 152 9.19 17.99 -1.84
N ASN A 153 10.01 18.74 -1.09
CA ASN A 153 10.53 18.30 0.19
C ASN A 153 9.52 18.45 1.35
N LYS A 154 8.36 19.07 1.11
CA LYS A 154 7.29 19.28 2.10
C LYS A 154 5.92 18.78 1.63
N ALA A 155 5.85 18.27 0.41
CA ALA A 155 4.62 17.72 -0.14
C ALA A 155 4.51 16.22 0.15
N PHE A 156 3.33 15.77 0.56
CA PHE A 156 3.00 14.37 0.76
C PHE A 156 1.82 14.02 -0.12
N ILE A 157 1.81 12.79 -0.63
CA ILE A 157 0.66 12.25 -1.34
C ILE A 157 -0.07 11.34 -0.38
N SER A 158 -1.36 11.55 -0.24
CA SER A 158 -2.25 10.73 0.55
C SER A 158 -3.35 10.16 -0.34
N TYR A 159 -3.77 8.96 0.00
CA TYR A 159 -4.88 8.24 -0.59
C TYR A 159 -5.93 8.07 0.50
N GLN A 160 -7.18 8.37 0.17
CA GLN A 160 -8.26 8.33 1.15
C GLN A 160 -9.40 7.43 0.70
N ILE A 161 -9.98 6.71 1.65
CA ILE A 161 -11.25 6.00 1.50
C ILE A 161 -12.22 6.59 2.51
N ILE A 162 -13.30 7.22 2.02
CA ILE A 162 -14.36 7.85 2.85
C ILE A 162 -15.72 7.26 2.47
N SER A 163 -16.25 6.31 3.25
CA SER A 163 -17.55 5.66 2.99
C SER A 163 -18.44 5.64 4.23
N GLY A 164 -19.46 6.50 4.28
CA GLY A 164 -20.34 6.57 5.45
C GLY A 164 -19.53 6.84 6.73
N LYS A 165 -19.37 5.81 7.59
CA LYS A 165 -18.57 5.88 8.83
C LYS A 165 -17.11 5.41 8.68
N ILE A 166 -16.73 4.90 7.51
CA ILE A 166 -15.38 4.42 7.23
C ILE A 166 -14.54 5.60 6.73
N HIS A 167 -13.46 5.90 7.46
CA HIS A 167 -12.43 6.83 7.05
C HIS A 167 -11.08 6.14 7.22
N ALA A 168 -10.31 6.07 6.13
CA ALA A 168 -8.96 5.55 6.16
C ALA A 168 -8.06 6.42 5.28
N ASP A 169 -6.83 6.61 5.75
CA ASP A 169 -5.79 7.38 5.09
C ASP A 169 -4.57 6.51 4.84
N PHE A 170 -3.97 6.66 3.66
CA PHE A 170 -2.70 6.04 3.32
C PHE A 170 -1.78 7.07 2.71
N THR A 171 -0.67 7.36 3.37
CA THR A 171 0.36 8.29 2.92
C THR A 171 1.66 7.51 2.78
N PRO A 172 2.04 7.03 1.58
CA PRO A 172 3.21 6.17 1.40
C PRO A 172 4.46 6.69 2.11
N GLN A 173 4.75 8.00 2.03
CA GLN A 173 5.91 8.63 2.67
C GLN A 173 5.92 8.52 4.20
N LYS A 174 4.74 8.49 4.85
CA LYS A 174 4.60 8.39 6.32
C LYS A 174 4.45 6.95 6.78
N ASP A 175 3.66 6.16 6.05
CA ASP A 175 3.31 4.80 6.46
C ASP A 175 4.42 3.81 6.13
N HIS A 176 5.20 4.00 5.06
CA HIS A 176 6.27 3.08 4.67
C HIS A 176 7.31 2.85 5.78
N PRO A 177 7.88 3.87 6.46
CA PRO A 177 8.79 3.66 7.57
C PRO A 177 8.17 2.88 8.75
N ILE A 178 6.87 3.01 8.98
CA ILE A 178 6.15 2.27 10.03
C ILE A 178 6.05 0.79 9.62
N ILE A 179 5.64 0.53 8.38
CA ILE A 179 5.53 -0.81 7.81
C ILE A 179 6.87 -1.54 7.83
N ILE A 180 7.98 -0.88 7.47
CA ILE A 180 9.31 -1.48 7.53
C ILE A 180 9.69 -1.86 8.98
N LYS A 181 9.34 -1.05 9.97
CA LYS A 181 9.55 -1.40 11.39
C LYS A 181 8.74 -2.64 11.78
N GLU A 182 7.48 -2.72 11.38
CA GLU A 182 6.62 -3.90 11.62
C GLU A 182 7.20 -5.16 10.96
N ILE A 183 7.67 -5.05 9.71
CA ILE A 183 8.33 -6.15 8.98
C ILE A 183 9.59 -6.62 9.71
N ASN A 184 10.41 -5.69 10.22
CA ASN A 184 11.61 -6.02 10.98
C ASN A 184 11.27 -6.72 12.30
N GLU A 185 10.19 -6.35 12.97
CA GLU A 185 9.72 -7.04 14.18
C GLU A 185 9.24 -8.47 13.92
N VAL A 186 8.62 -8.69 12.76
CA VAL A 186 8.27 -10.03 12.28
C VAL A 186 9.51 -10.83 11.93
N TYR A 187 10.45 -10.24 11.21
CA TYR A 187 11.73 -10.88 10.86
C TYR A 187 12.42 -11.38 12.13
N LYS A 188 12.55 -10.54 13.16
CA LYS A 188 13.16 -10.95 14.43
C LYS A 188 12.51 -12.20 15.02
N ARG A 189 11.18 -12.32 14.96
CA ARG A 189 10.44 -13.46 15.53
C ARG A 189 10.47 -14.73 14.68
N LEU A 190 10.73 -14.59 13.39
CA LEU A 190 10.87 -15.74 12.50
C LEU A 190 12.26 -16.39 12.62
N PHE A 191 13.28 -15.60 12.98
CA PHE A 191 14.69 -16.00 12.91
C PHE A 191 15.45 -15.97 14.25
N HIS A 192 14.87 -15.43 15.32
CA HIS A 192 15.39 -15.46 16.69
C HIS A 192 14.34 -16.04 17.63
#